data_AF-S7VCE0-F1
#
_entry.id   AF-S7VCE0-F1
#
_cell.length_a   1.000
_cell.length_b   1.000
_cell.length_c   1.000
_cell.angle_alpha   90.00
_cell.angle_beta   90.00
_cell.angle_gamma   90.00
#
_symmetry.space_group_name_H-M   'P 1'
#
loop_
_entity.id
_entity.type
_entity.pdbx_description
1 polymer ?
#
loop_
_entity_poly.entity_id
_entity_poly.type
_entity_poly.pdbx_seq_one_letter_code
_entity_poly.pdbx_strand_id
1 'polypeptide(L)'
;MYENIAIQKGPYKLVGNTGYDAVPKDFELFHLGNDPYELDNIVANHPEKANELKRSMDQLVDELTGSPNLMEDHMPIIGTKHENPLILNRNDASGQRGIWTQEEIYGYWNVEILEGNYNIRYKFIEPLKKAGKVMLETKAQIIQSQMKQMPTDVIDLKNVHLKHYKGSVTPHFMSGGKSIFPLWVEFERID
;
A
#
# COMPACT_ATOMS: atom_id res chain seq x y z
N MET A 1 13.13 13.03 5.44
CA MET A 1 13.62 12.10 4.40
C MET A 1 14.73 11.21 4.96
N TYR A 2 15.48 11.65 5.97
CA TYR A 2 16.53 10.86 6.61
C TYR A 2 16.06 10.27 7.94
N GLU A 3 15.01 9.46 7.92
CA GLU A 3 14.53 8.76 9.11
C GLU A 3 14.99 7.31 9.05
N ASN A 4 15.67 6.82 10.09
CA ASN A 4 16.19 5.46 10.18
C ASN A 4 17.07 5.03 8.98
N ILE A 5 17.93 5.93 8.50
CA ILE A 5 18.85 5.66 7.38
C ILE A 5 20.31 5.76 7.83
N ALA A 6 21.19 4.95 7.25
CA ALA A 6 22.63 5.11 7.43
C ALA A 6 23.38 4.80 6.14
N ILE A 7 24.49 5.50 5.92
CA ILE A 7 25.46 5.15 4.89
C ILE A 7 26.82 4.89 5.53
N GLN A 8 27.46 3.81 5.11
CA GLN A 8 28.81 3.46 5.56
C GLN A 8 29.77 3.48 4.38
N LYS A 9 30.89 4.16 4.54
CA LYS A 9 31.99 4.18 3.56
C LYS A 9 33.32 3.99 4.26
N GLY A 10 33.87 2.78 4.13
CA GLY A 10 35.06 2.37 4.88
C GLY A 10 34.76 2.36 6.40
N PRO A 11 35.62 2.97 7.23
CA PRO A 11 35.43 2.98 8.67
C PRO A 11 34.40 4.02 9.14
N TYR A 12 33.91 4.89 8.26
CA TYR A 12 32.96 5.95 8.65
C TYR A 12 31.52 5.56 8.35
N LYS A 13 30.63 5.84 9.30
CA LYS A 13 29.18 5.66 9.19
C LYS A 13 28.49 6.99 9.49
N LEU A 14 27.63 7.44 8.59
CA LEU A 14 26.74 8.59 8.82
C LEU A 14 25.32 8.08 9.02
N VAL A 15 24.71 8.42 10.15
CA VAL A 15 23.34 8.04 10.53
C VAL A 15 22.43 9.25 10.43
N GLY A 16 21.30 9.07 9.75
CA GLY A 16 20.21 10.02 9.63
C GLY A 16 19.02 9.57 10.47
N ASN A 17 18.64 10.43 11.41
CA ASN A 17 17.36 10.40 12.11
C ASN A 17 16.82 11.84 12.23
N THR A 18 16.66 12.50 11.08
CA THR A 18 16.52 13.96 10.97
C THR A 18 15.43 14.37 9.97
N GLY A 19 15.11 15.67 9.96
CA GLY A 19 14.17 16.30 9.03
C GLY A 19 14.64 16.29 7.57
N TYR A 20 13.76 16.71 6.65
CA TYR A 20 14.11 16.84 5.23
C TYR A 20 15.07 18.02 4.95
N ASP A 21 15.06 19.02 5.82
CA ASP A 21 15.83 20.26 5.79
C ASP A 21 17.15 20.16 6.58
N ALA A 22 17.48 18.96 7.06
CA ALA A 22 18.64 18.73 7.90
C ALA A 22 19.96 19.05 7.19
N VAL A 23 20.80 19.80 7.89
CA VAL A 23 22.17 20.10 7.47
C VAL A 23 23.12 19.05 8.04
N PRO A 24 24.36 18.91 7.53
CA PRO A 24 25.28 17.84 7.93
C PRO A 24 25.52 17.71 9.44
N LYS A 25 25.45 18.82 10.18
CA LYS A 25 25.62 18.84 11.65
C LYS A 25 24.47 18.19 12.42
N ASP A 26 23.32 18.00 11.77
CA ASP A 26 22.13 17.39 12.39
C ASP A 26 22.19 15.85 12.32
N PHE A 27 23.17 15.30 11.59
CA PHE A 27 23.43 13.86 11.49
C PHE A 27 24.41 13.39 12.57
N GLU A 28 24.51 12.08 12.73
CA GLU A 28 25.49 11.45 13.60
C GLU A 28 26.57 10.77 12.76
N LEU A 29 27.84 11.08 13.03
CA LEU A 29 28.98 10.50 12.32
C LEU A 29 29.81 9.68 13.29
N PHE A 30 30.10 8.43 12.94
CA PHE A 30 30.89 7.51 13.74
C PHE A 30 32.07 6.95 12.95
N HIS A 31 33.16 6.62 13.66
CA HIS A 31 34.30 5.90 13.10
C HIS A 31 34.37 4.48 13.68
N LEU A 32 33.76 3.51 13.00
CA LEU A 32 33.57 2.14 13.46
C LEU A 32 34.86 1.38 13.80
N GLY A 33 36.01 1.81 13.27
CA GLY A 33 37.31 1.23 13.62
C GLY A 33 37.79 1.59 15.03
N ASN A 34 37.37 2.75 15.55
CA ASN A 34 37.77 3.28 16.86
C ASN A 34 36.60 3.26 17.86
N ASP A 35 35.38 3.32 17.32
CA ASP A 35 34.13 3.30 18.06
C ASP A 35 33.16 2.27 17.43
N PRO A 36 33.38 0.97 17.68
CA PRO A 36 32.54 -0.10 17.13
C PRO A 36 31.09 -0.08 17.62
N TYR A 37 30.82 0.65 18.71
CA TYR A 37 29.52 0.70 19.36
C TYR A 37 28.77 2.02 19.13
N GLU A 38 29.30 2.90 18.27
CA GLU A 38 28.65 4.15 17.86
C GLU A 38 28.28 5.05 19.07
N LEU A 39 29.20 5.14 20.04
CA LEU A 39 29.02 5.91 21.27
C LEU A 39 29.52 7.35 21.16
N ASP A 40 30.45 7.64 20.24
CA ASP A 40 31.07 8.95 20.10
C ASP A 40 30.71 9.60 18.76
N ASN A 41 29.79 10.56 18.81
CA ASN A 41 29.40 11.32 17.62
C ASN A 41 30.47 12.38 17.28
N ILE A 42 31.24 12.11 16.22
CA ILE A 42 32.35 12.93 15.76
C ILE A 42 31.97 13.96 14.68
N VAL A 43 30.67 14.16 14.40
CA VAL A 43 30.17 15.01 13.30
C VAL A 43 30.69 16.46 13.38
N ALA A 44 30.75 17.04 14.58
CA ALA A 44 31.20 18.41 14.80
C ALA A 44 32.71 18.58 14.51
N ASN A 45 33.48 17.52 14.74
CA ASN A 45 34.94 17.50 14.56
C ASN A 45 35.34 17.17 13.10
N HIS A 46 34.43 16.60 12.31
CA HIS A 46 34.69 16.19 10.92
C HIS A 46 33.60 16.64 9.94
N PRO A 47 33.35 17.96 9.81
CA PRO A 47 32.27 18.49 8.98
C PRO A 47 32.46 18.17 7.48
N GLU A 48 33.70 18.10 6.99
CA GLU A 48 33.98 17.72 5.60
C GLU A 48 33.57 16.27 5.31
N LYS A 49 33.84 15.36 6.26
CA LYS A 49 33.49 13.95 6.11
C LYS A 49 31.98 13.73 6.20
N ALA A 50 31.31 14.43 7.10
CA ALA A 50 29.85 14.44 7.19
C ALA A 50 29.22 14.93 5.87
N ASN A 51 29.76 16.01 5.28
CA ASN A 51 29.31 16.51 3.97
C ASN A 51 29.55 15.52 2.81
N GLU A 52 30.70 14.83 2.79
CA GLU A 52 30.98 13.81 1.78
C GLU A 52 29.97 12.65 1.85
N LEU A 53 29.74 12.13 3.06
CA LEU A 53 28.81 11.03 3.28
C LEU A 53 27.36 11.44 3.06
N LYS A 54 26.97 12.66 3.46
CA LYS A 54 25.63 13.17 3.19
C LYS A 54 25.38 13.24 1.68
N ARG A 55 26.32 13.81 0.89
CA ARG A 55 26.18 13.82 -0.58
C ARG A 55 26.06 12.42 -1.17
N SER A 56 26.80 11.45 -0.64
CA SER A 56 26.70 10.06 -1.07
C SER A 56 25.35 9.44 -0.70
N MET A 57 24.80 9.79 0.47
CA MET A 57 23.46 9.38 0.91
C MET A 57 22.39 10.00 0.02
N ASP A 58 22.45 11.30 -0.26
CA ASP A 58 21.52 12.01 -1.14
C ASP A 58 21.50 11.33 -2.53
N GLN A 59 22.67 11.07 -3.11
CA GLN A 59 22.80 10.35 -4.39
C GLN A 59 22.18 8.95 -4.36
N LEU A 60 22.43 8.18 -3.30
CA LEU A 60 21.85 6.85 -3.14
C LEU A 60 20.33 6.92 -3.07
N VAL A 61 19.78 7.87 -2.30
CA VAL A 61 18.33 8.02 -2.18
C VAL A 61 17.72 8.47 -3.50
N ASP A 62 18.33 9.40 -4.22
CA ASP A 62 17.87 9.85 -5.54
C ASP A 62 17.92 8.71 -6.57
N GLU A 63 18.97 7.90 -6.57
CA GLU A 63 19.10 6.72 -7.44
C GLU A 63 18.01 5.69 -7.14
N LEU A 64 17.85 5.33 -5.86
CA LEU A 64 16.86 4.35 -5.44
C LEU A 64 15.44 4.84 -5.73
N THR A 65 15.12 6.08 -5.36
CA THR A 65 13.78 6.63 -5.57
C THR A 65 13.51 6.88 -7.04
N GLY A 66 14.51 7.26 -7.86
CA GLY A 66 14.35 7.51 -9.30
C GLY A 66 14.26 6.27 -10.19
N SER A 67 14.32 5.06 -9.63
CA SER A 67 14.26 3.82 -10.41
C SER A 67 12.95 3.72 -11.21
N PRO A 68 12.99 3.45 -12.53
CA PRO A 68 11.78 3.28 -13.35
C PRO A 68 10.81 2.25 -12.79
N ASN A 69 11.33 1.17 -12.18
CA ASN A 69 10.51 0.11 -11.59
C ASN A 69 9.71 0.56 -10.36
N LEU A 70 10.16 1.62 -9.68
CA LEU A 70 9.44 2.24 -8.55
C LEU A 70 8.53 3.39 -9.02
N MET A 71 8.78 3.93 -10.21
CA MET A 71 7.99 4.98 -10.83
C MET A 71 6.81 4.44 -11.63
N GLU A 72 6.92 3.23 -12.16
CA GLU A 72 5.83 2.51 -12.80
C GLU A 72 4.93 1.84 -11.76
N ASP A 73 3.63 2.13 -11.83
CA ASP A 73 2.61 1.52 -10.97
C ASP A 73 2.30 0.10 -11.47
N HIS A 74 2.77 -0.90 -10.74
CA HIS A 74 2.50 -2.32 -11.01
C HIS A 74 1.14 -2.70 -10.43
N MET A 75 0.08 -2.32 -11.15
CA MET A 75 -1.29 -2.64 -10.76
C MET A 75 -1.66 -4.10 -11.11
N PRO A 76 -2.34 -4.83 -10.21
CA PRO A 76 -2.96 -6.10 -10.54
C PRO A 76 -3.96 -5.96 -11.70
N ILE A 77 -3.99 -6.96 -12.59
CA ILE A 77 -4.91 -6.99 -13.73
C ILE A 77 -5.99 -8.04 -13.47
N ILE A 78 -7.23 -7.60 -13.22
CA ILE A 78 -8.41 -8.45 -13.06
C ILE A 78 -8.84 -9.02 -14.41
N GLY A 79 -9.03 -10.34 -14.45
CA GLY A 79 -9.61 -11.05 -15.60
C GLY A 79 -8.61 -11.48 -16.66
N THR A 80 -7.32 -11.49 -16.33
CA THR A 80 -6.31 -12.11 -17.20
C THR A 80 -6.43 -13.64 -17.14
N LYS A 81 -5.96 -14.32 -18.20
CA LYS A 81 -5.80 -15.78 -18.18
C LYS A 81 -4.63 -16.27 -17.33
N HIS A 82 -3.75 -15.36 -16.91
CA HIS A 82 -2.54 -15.70 -16.17
C HIS A 82 -2.82 -15.84 -14.67
N GLU A 83 -3.86 -15.18 -14.18
CA GLU A 83 -4.33 -15.25 -12.80
C GLU A 83 -5.85 -15.09 -12.76
N ASN A 84 -6.56 -16.23 -12.67
CA ASN A 84 -8.02 -16.30 -12.58
C ASN A 84 -8.42 -17.51 -11.69
N PRO A 85 -9.05 -17.30 -10.52
CA PRO A 85 -9.49 -16.02 -9.99
C PRO A 85 -8.34 -15.16 -9.45
N LEU A 86 -8.52 -13.83 -9.45
CA LEU A 86 -7.65 -12.89 -8.74
C LEU A 86 -8.27 -12.55 -7.39
N ILE A 87 -7.48 -12.56 -6.32
CA ILE A 87 -7.92 -12.18 -4.97
C ILE A 87 -7.20 -10.91 -4.53
N LEU A 88 -7.96 -9.82 -4.39
CA LEU A 88 -7.48 -8.58 -3.80
C LEU A 88 -7.71 -8.62 -2.29
N ASN A 89 -6.64 -8.50 -1.51
CA ASN A 89 -6.70 -8.56 -0.05
C ASN A 89 -6.14 -7.26 0.57
N ARG A 90 -6.26 -7.12 1.89
CA ARG A 90 -5.87 -5.89 2.59
C ARG A 90 -4.36 -5.56 2.57
N ASN A 91 -3.46 -6.49 2.20
CA ASN A 91 -2.02 -6.20 2.01
C ASN A 91 -1.79 -5.17 0.92
N ASP A 92 -2.59 -5.26 -0.14
CA ASP A 92 -2.42 -4.46 -1.35
C ASP A 92 -3.44 -3.30 -1.40
N ALA A 93 -4.24 -3.15 -0.33
CA ALA A 93 -5.27 -2.13 -0.24
C ALA A 93 -4.67 -0.78 0.17
N SER A 94 -5.06 0.26 -0.57
CA SER A 94 -4.84 1.65 -0.21
C SER A 94 -6.07 2.22 0.50
N GLY A 95 -5.93 3.36 1.18
CA GLY A 95 -7.04 3.98 1.88
C GLY A 95 -6.64 4.71 3.15
N GLN A 96 -7.55 4.73 4.12
CA GLN A 96 -7.27 5.31 5.43
C GLN A 96 -6.26 4.47 6.23
N ARG A 97 -5.49 5.12 7.12
CA ARG A 97 -4.58 4.43 8.04
C ARG A 97 -5.35 3.47 8.95
N GLY A 98 -4.77 2.31 9.23
CA GLY A 98 -5.41 1.28 10.08
C GLY A 98 -6.30 0.30 9.31
N ILE A 99 -6.16 0.21 7.98
CA ILE A 99 -6.93 -0.69 7.12
C ILE A 99 -6.89 -2.16 7.56
N TRP A 100 -5.86 -2.55 8.30
CA TRP A 100 -5.71 -3.91 8.82
C TRP A 100 -6.68 -4.31 9.92
N THR A 101 -7.07 -3.38 10.79
CA THR A 101 -7.72 -3.72 12.07
C THR A 101 -9.15 -3.20 12.18
N GLN A 102 -9.61 -2.42 11.20
CA GLN A 102 -10.90 -1.74 11.23
C GLN A 102 -11.82 -2.23 10.11
N GLU A 103 -13.09 -2.45 10.44
CA GLU A 103 -14.10 -2.85 9.46
C GLU A 103 -14.70 -1.63 8.74
N GLU A 104 -15.03 -0.60 9.51
CA GLU A 104 -15.65 0.64 9.04
C GLU A 104 -14.57 1.63 8.60
N ILE A 105 -13.94 1.34 7.46
CA ILE A 105 -12.82 2.11 6.93
C ILE A 105 -12.96 2.32 5.42
N TYR A 106 -12.51 3.47 4.94
CA TYR A 106 -12.38 3.69 3.50
C TYR A 106 -11.13 2.97 2.96
N GLY A 107 -11.36 2.02 2.05
CA GLY A 107 -10.32 1.24 1.38
C GLY A 107 -10.61 1.04 -0.10
N TYR A 108 -9.56 0.92 -0.91
CA TYR A 108 -9.64 0.69 -2.35
C TYR A 108 -8.40 -0.05 -2.85
N TRP A 109 -8.47 -0.59 -4.06
CA TRP A 109 -7.33 -1.15 -4.79
C TRP A 109 -7.14 -0.41 -6.11
N ASN A 110 -5.90 -0.15 -6.51
CA ASN A 110 -5.61 0.32 -7.87
C ASN A 110 -5.37 -0.89 -8.76
N VAL A 111 -6.20 -1.03 -9.80
CA VAL A 111 -6.23 -2.21 -10.66
C VAL A 111 -6.48 -1.83 -12.11
N GLU A 112 -6.16 -2.74 -13.01
CA GLU A 112 -6.73 -2.77 -14.35
C GLU A 112 -7.77 -3.88 -14.43
N ILE A 113 -8.97 -3.59 -14.93
CA ILE A 113 -10.05 -4.55 -15.15
C ILE A 113 -10.15 -4.78 -16.65
N LEU A 114 -10.08 -6.03 -17.08
CA LEU A 114 -10.43 -6.41 -18.45
C LEU A 114 -11.94 -6.51 -18.59
N GLU A 115 -12.49 -6.08 -19.72
CA GLU A 115 -13.93 -6.20 -19.94
C GLU A 115 -14.37 -7.68 -20.04
N GLY A 116 -15.50 -8.01 -19.41
CA GLY A 116 -16.04 -9.36 -19.41
C GLY A 116 -17.08 -9.60 -18.31
N ASN A 117 -17.51 -10.85 -18.18
CA ASN A 117 -18.40 -11.30 -17.13
C ASN A 117 -17.62 -12.00 -16.01
N TYR A 118 -18.03 -11.71 -14.77
CA TYR A 118 -17.32 -12.14 -13.57
C TYR A 118 -18.27 -12.73 -12.52
N ASN A 119 -17.80 -13.74 -11.81
CA ASN A 119 -18.26 -14.00 -10.45
C ASN A 119 -17.39 -13.20 -9.49
N ILE A 120 -18.02 -12.47 -8.57
CA ILE A 120 -17.34 -11.63 -7.59
C ILE A 120 -17.73 -12.12 -6.20
N ARG A 121 -16.75 -12.43 -5.37
CA ARG A 121 -16.98 -12.88 -3.99
C ARG A 121 -16.30 -11.96 -3.00
N TYR A 122 -17.05 -11.54 -2.00
CA TYR A 122 -16.58 -10.70 -0.90
C TYR A 122 -16.45 -11.55 0.34
N LYS A 123 -15.39 -11.33 1.12
CA LYS A 123 -15.26 -11.82 2.49
C LYS A 123 -15.12 -10.65 3.45
N PHE A 124 -15.79 -10.73 4.58
CA PHE A 124 -15.69 -9.77 5.68
C PHE A 124 -14.94 -10.37 6.86
N ILE A 125 -14.39 -9.51 7.73
CA ILE A 125 -13.66 -9.95 8.93
C ILE A 125 -14.66 -10.59 9.90
N GLU A 126 -15.70 -9.84 10.27
CA GLU A 126 -16.81 -10.35 11.06
C GLU A 126 -18.06 -10.59 10.21
N PRO A 127 -18.94 -11.52 10.61
CA PRO A 127 -20.23 -11.68 9.98
C PRO A 127 -21.06 -10.39 10.03
N LEU A 128 -21.52 -9.94 8.86
CA LEU A 128 -22.48 -8.87 8.69
C LEU A 128 -23.79 -9.28 9.35
N LYS A 129 -24.28 -8.46 10.31
CA LYS A 129 -25.43 -8.82 11.16
C LYS A 129 -26.76 -8.23 10.67
N LYS A 130 -26.71 -7.27 9.74
CA LYS A 130 -27.87 -6.49 9.30
C LYS A 130 -27.93 -6.47 7.77
N ALA A 131 -29.14 -6.49 7.24
CA ALA A 131 -29.39 -6.33 5.82
C ALA A 131 -28.84 -4.97 5.33
N GLY A 132 -28.38 -4.95 4.08
CA GLY A 132 -27.68 -3.80 3.52
C GLY A 132 -27.43 -3.97 2.04
N LYS A 133 -26.50 -3.18 1.50
CA LYS A 133 -26.11 -3.23 0.10
C LYS A 133 -24.64 -3.58 -0.01
N VAL A 134 -24.31 -4.55 -0.86
CA VAL A 134 -22.93 -4.73 -1.33
C VAL A 134 -22.71 -3.87 -2.55
N MET A 135 -21.54 -3.25 -2.66
CA MET A 135 -21.18 -2.33 -3.73
C MET A 135 -19.77 -2.58 -4.25
N LEU A 136 -19.59 -2.35 -5.55
CA LEU A 136 -18.30 -2.22 -6.23
C LEU A 136 -18.32 -0.92 -7.03
N GLU A 137 -17.50 0.04 -6.63
CA GLU A 137 -17.42 1.34 -7.31
C GLU A 137 -16.12 1.50 -8.09
N THR A 138 -16.24 2.04 -9.30
CA THR A 138 -15.16 2.55 -10.12
C THR A 138 -15.60 3.91 -10.69
N LYS A 139 -14.71 4.67 -11.31
CA LYS A 139 -15.16 5.87 -12.06
C LYS A 139 -15.98 5.51 -13.32
N ALA A 140 -15.88 4.28 -13.83
CA ALA A 140 -16.58 3.84 -15.03
C ALA A 140 -17.99 3.28 -14.77
N GLN A 141 -18.20 2.67 -13.60
CA GLN A 141 -19.46 2.03 -13.23
C GLN A 141 -19.58 1.78 -11.72
N ILE A 142 -20.83 1.64 -11.27
CA ILE A 142 -21.19 1.20 -9.92
C ILE A 142 -22.04 -0.06 -10.03
N ILE A 143 -21.59 -1.15 -9.42
CA ILE A 143 -22.38 -2.38 -9.24
C ILE A 143 -22.89 -2.40 -7.81
N GLN A 144 -24.17 -2.69 -7.62
CA GLN A 144 -24.76 -2.82 -6.29
C GLN A 144 -25.80 -3.94 -6.24
N SER A 145 -25.95 -4.58 -5.09
CA SER A 145 -27.01 -5.57 -4.84
C SER A 145 -27.50 -5.53 -3.40
N GLN A 146 -28.80 -5.78 -3.20
CA GLN A 146 -29.44 -5.79 -1.88
C GLN A 146 -29.27 -7.14 -1.21
N MET A 147 -28.67 -7.14 -0.02
CA MET A 147 -28.39 -8.34 0.77
C MET A 147 -29.36 -8.41 1.95
N LYS A 148 -30.17 -9.47 1.99
CA LYS A 148 -31.17 -9.71 3.04
C LYS A 148 -30.86 -10.92 3.92
N GLN A 149 -30.11 -11.89 3.41
CA GLN A 149 -29.78 -13.12 4.12
C GLN A 149 -28.62 -12.87 5.08
N MET A 150 -28.93 -12.80 6.38
CA MET A 150 -27.99 -12.47 7.44
C MET A 150 -28.16 -13.45 8.62
N PRO A 151 -27.13 -13.73 9.42
CA PRO A 151 -25.77 -13.19 9.29
C PRO A 151 -24.97 -13.89 8.19
N THR A 152 -24.02 -13.17 7.59
CA THR A 152 -23.05 -13.76 6.67
C THR A 152 -21.75 -12.96 6.68
N ASP A 153 -20.62 -13.64 6.55
CA ASP A 153 -19.31 -13.04 6.30
C ASP A 153 -18.88 -13.18 4.83
N VAL A 154 -19.70 -13.83 3.99
CA VAL A 154 -19.45 -14.00 2.55
C VAL A 154 -20.64 -13.52 1.73
N ILE A 155 -20.35 -12.82 0.64
CA ILE A 155 -21.35 -12.41 -0.35
C ILE A 155 -20.84 -12.79 -1.74
N ASP A 156 -21.66 -13.50 -2.50
CA ASP A 156 -21.41 -13.83 -3.91
C ASP A 156 -22.31 -13.00 -4.83
N LEU A 157 -21.69 -12.32 -5.80
CA LEU A 157 -22.35 -11.74 -6.96
C LEU A 157 -22.00 -12.59 -8.18
N LYS A 158 -23.01 -13.11 -8.88
CA LYS A 158 -22.81 -14.00 -10.03
C LYS A 158 -23.09 -13.26 -11.34
N ASN A 159 -22.30 -13.59 -12.36
CA ASN A 159 -22.47 -13.07 -13.72
C ASN A 159 -22.58 -11.54 -13.80
N VAL A 160 -21.63 -10.84 -13.16
CA VAL A 160 -21.51 -9.38 -13.17
C VAL A 160 -20.68 -8.96 -14.37
N HIS A 161 -21.26 -8.15 -15.25
CA HIS A 161 -20.50 -7.54 -16.34
C HIS A 161 -19.67 -6.34 -15.83
N LEU A 162 -18.36 -6.41 -16.02
CA LEU A 162 -17.44 -5.32 -15.71
C LEU A 162 -16.90 -4.73 -17.01
N LYS A 163 -16.99 -3.41 -17.16
CA LYS A 163 -16.33 -2.66 -18.23
C LYS A 163 -14.82 -2.63 -18.02
N HIS A 164 -14.08 -2.46 -19.11
CA HIS A 164 -12.66 -2.14 -19.00
C HIS A 164 -12.46 -0.86 -18.17
N TYR A 165 -11.51 -0.90 -17.24
CA TYR A 165 -11.22 0.22 -16.34
C TYR A 165 -9.80 0.14 -15.80
N LYS A 166 -9.12 1.28 -15.64
CA LYS A 166 -7.81 1.37 -15.00
C LYS A 166 -7.84 2.45 -13.93
N GLY A 167 -7.54 2.07 -12.68
CA GLY A 167 -7.54 2.96 -11.53
C GLY A 167 -8.19 2.33 -10.30
N SER A 168 -8.72 3.18 -9.41
CA SER A 168 -9.21 2.74 -8.11
C SER A 168 -10.57 2.03 -8.18
N VAL A 169 -10.64 0.86 -7.55
CA VAL A 169 -11.83 0.06 -7.26
C VAL A 169 -12.14 0.15 -5.77
N THR A 170 -13.35 0.54 -5.43
CA THR A 170 -13.80 0.74 -4.03
C THR A 170 -14.97 -0.21 -3.70
N PRO A 171 -14.69 -1.40 -3.16
CA PRO A 171 -15.71 -2.33 -2.68
C PRO A 171 -16.09 -2.05 -1.24
N HIS A 172 -17.36 -2.13 -0.92
CA HIS A 172 -17.84 -1.96 0.44
C HIS A 172 -19.24 -2.53 0.64
N PHE A 173 -19.63 -2.73 1.90
CA PHE A 173 -20.98 -3.07 2.31
C PHE A 173 -21.59 -1.94 3.12
N MET A 174 -22.72 -1.39 2.67
CA MET A 174 -23.45 -0.35 3.37
C MET A 174 -24.59 -0.91 4.19
N SER A 175 -24.60 -0.64 5.50
CA SER A 175 -25.73 -0.98 6.37
C SER A 175 -25.84 -0.02 7.55
N GLY A 176 -27.02 0.56 7.77
CA GLY A 176 -27.31 1.40 8.95
C GLY A 176 -26.37 2.60 9.10
N GLY A 177 -25.96 3.22 7.99
CA GLY A 177 -25.03 4.35 7.97
C GLY A 177 -23.54 3.98 8.00
N LYS A 178 -23.21 2.70 8.17
CA LYS A 178 -21.84 2.20 8.16
C LYS A 178 -21.42 1.74 6.77
N SER A 179 -20.16 1.96 6.43
CA SER A 179 -19.51 1.42 5.23
C SER A 179 -18.42 0.45 5.64
N ILE A 180 -18.62 -0.83 5.38
CA ILE A 180 -17.73 -1.90 5.82
C ILE A 180 -16.85 -2.35 4.64
N PHE A 181 -15.54 -2.23 4.79
CA PHE A 181 -14.57 -2.69 3.80
C PHE A 181 -14.36 -4.22 3.92
N PRO A 182 -14.35 -4.98 2.82
CA PRO A 182 -14.09 -6.41 2.88
C PRO A 182 -12.66 -6.73 3.36
N LEU A 183 -12.46 -7.94 3.88
CA LEU A 183 -11.15 -8.55 4.10
C LEU A 183 -10.47 -8.88 2.77
N TRP A 184 -11.24 -9.42 1.82
CA TRP A 184 -10.78 -9.62 0.45
C TRP A 184 -11.96 -9.64 -0.53
N VAL A 185 -11.63 -9.41 -1.79
CA VAL A 185 -12.56 -9.58 -2.92
C VAL A 185 -11.90 -10.45 -3.97
N GLU A 186 -12.58 -11.52 -4.34
CA GLU A 186 -12.20 -12.47 -5.38
C GLU A 186 -12.96 -12.13 -6.67
N PHE A 187 -12.24 -12.06 -7.78
CA PHE A 187 -12.78 -11.84 -9.13
C PHE A 187 -12.44 -13.05 -10.00
N GLU A 188 -13.46 -13.81 -10.39
CA GLU A 188 -13.35 -14.93 -11.30
C GLU A 188 -14.00 -14.54 -12.63
N ARG A 189 -13.20 -14.39 -13.70
CA ARG A 189 -13.71 -14.23 -15.06
C ARG A 189 -14.32 -15.55 -15.53
N ILE A 190 -15.49 -15.47 -16.17
CA ILE A 190 -16.29 -16.64 -16.58
C ILE A 190 -16.55 -16.74 -18.10
N ASP A 191 -15.94 -15.85 -18.89
CA ASP A 191 -15.99 -15.86 -20.36
C ASP A 191 -14.60 -15.90 -21.02
#